data_AF-A0AAF0R5Y7-F1
#
_entry.id   AF-A0AAF0R5Y7-F1
#
_cell.length_a   1.000
_cell.length_b   1.000
_cell.length_c   1.000
_cell.angle_alpha   90.00
_cell.angle_beta   90.00
_cell.angle_gamma   90.00
#
_symmetry.space_group_name_H-M   'P 1'
#
loop_
_entity.id
_entity.type
_entity.pdbx_description
1 polymer ?
#
loop_
_entity_poly.entity_id
_entity_poly.type
_entity_poly.pdbx_seq_one_letter_code
_entity_poly.pdbx_strand_id
1 'polypeptide(L)' 'MKKRIPLCSRCFFCGETAETVVHLFIHCKVTSQLWRLFLCLKNISWSMPGKIAEALHSWEEKGVHAKNRNNWRIVPASIW' A
#
# COMPACT_ATOMS: atom_id res chain seq x y z
N MET A 1 28.31 -20.05 21.48
CA MET A 1 26.92 -19.82 21.00
C MET A 1 26.89 -18.61 20.09
N LYS A 2 26.68 -18.79 18.77
CA LYS A 2 26.38 -17.67 17.85
C LYS A 2 24.93 -17.24 18.08
N LYS A 3 24.69 -16.06 18.64
CA LYS A 3 23.35 -15.46 18.64
C LYS A 3 22.99 -15.17 17.18
N ARG A 4 22.00 -15.87 16.62
CA ARG A 4 21.36 -15.44 15.37
C ARG A 4 20.64 -14.14 15.67
N ILE A 5 21.29 -13.01 15.41
CA ILE A 5 20.61 -11.72 15.38
C ILE A 5 19.67 -11.81 14.17
N PRO A 6 18.34 -11.76 14.35
CA PRO A 6 17.47 -11.60 13.21
C PRO A 6 17.86 -10.27 12.58
N LEU A 7 18.44 -10.31 11.38
CA LEU A 7 18.47 -9.13 10.52
C LEU A 7 17.01 -8.84 10.22
N CYS A 8 16.39 -8.02 11.07
CA CYS A 8 15.10 -7.45 10.75
C CYS A 8 15.40 -6.47 9.62
N SER A 9 15.22 -6.93 8.39
CA SER A 9 15.36 -6.09 7.21
C SER A 9 14.45 -4.89 7.45
N ARG A 10 15.06 -3.71 7.55
CA ARG A 10 14.27 -2.49 7.59
C ARG A 10 13.56 -2.37 6.25
N CYS A 11 12.36 -1.80 6.26
CA CYS A 11 11.58 -1.52 5.07
C CYS A 11 12.46 -0.83 4.02
N PHE A 12 12.54 -1.42 2.83
CA PHE A 12 13.36 -0.94 1.73
C PHE A 12 13.12 0.54 1.40
N PHE A 13 11.87 0.98 1.47
CA PHE A 13 11.50 2.35 1.11
C PHE A 13 11.76 3.38 2.22
N CYS A 14 11.31 3.12 3.46
CA CYS A 14 11.42 4.13 4.53
C CYS A 14 12.63 3.93 5.46
N GLY A 15 13.16 2.71 5.58
CA GLY A 15 14.26 2.41 6.50
C GLY A 15 13.94 2.60 7.99
N GLU A 16 12.68 2.87 8.35
CA GLU A 16 12.26 3.25 9.71
C GLU A 16 11.75 2.05 10.52
N THR A 17 10.99 1.14 9.92
CA THR A 17 10.38 -0.03 10.60
C THR A 17 10.78 -1.34 9.94
N ALA A 18 10.51 -2.46 10.61
CA ALA A 18 10.67 -3.79 10.02
C ALA A 18 9.88 -3.92 8.71
N GLU A 19 10.49 -4.52 7.71
CA GLU A 19 9.81 -4.83 6.45
C GLU A 19 8.81 -5.96 6.67
N THR A 20 7.55 -5.64 6.45
CA THR A 20 6.46 -6.60 6.38
C THR A 20 5.60 -6.22 5.18
N VAL A 21 4.88 -7.18 4.61
CA VAL A 21 3.97 -6.90 3.49
C VAL A 21 2.94 -5.84 3.91
N VAL A 22 2.40 -5.90 5.14
CA VAL A 22 1.44 -4.87 5.60
C VAL A 22 2.10 -3.50 5.69
N HIS A 23 3.30 -3.41 6.27
CA HIS A 23 4.02 -2.14 6.34
C HIS A 23 4.34 -1.60 4.95
N LEU A 24 5.00 -2.38 4.09
CA LEU A 24 5.46 -1.96 2.77
C LEU A 24 4.30 -1.42 1.90
N PHE A 25 3.11 -2.02 1.99
CA PHE A 25 1.99 -1.72 1.10
C PHE A 25 1.06 -0.63 1.63
N ILE A 26 0.94 -0.49 2.96
CA ILE A 26 -0.09 0.34 3.59
C ILE A 26 0.55 1.44 4.46
N HIS A 27 1.44 1.04 5.36
CA HIS A 27 1.92 1.92 6.44
C HIS A 27 3.27 2.57 6.16
N CYS A 28 3.96 2.16 5.09
CA CYS A 28 5.22 2.74 4.70
C CYS A 28 4.97 4.18 4.29
N LYS A 29 5.70 5.11 4.91
CA LYS A 29 5.61 6.55 4.65
C LYS A 29 5.70 6.89 3.16
N VAL A 30 6.54 6.20 2.40
CA VAL A 30 6.69 6.40 0.94
C VAL A 30 5.44 5.92 0.20
N THR A 31 5.02 4.68 0.42
CA THR A 31 3.83 4.10 -0.21
C THR A 31 2.55 4.86 0.15
N SER A 32 2.40 5.28 1.41
CA SER A 32 1.27 6.11 1.84
C SER A 32 1.25 7.48 1.16
N GLN A 33 2.40 8.07 0.83
CA GLN A 33 2.48 9.32 0.06
C GLN A 33 2.08 9.10 -1.41
N LEU A 34 2.52 8.00 -2.02
CA LEU A 34 2.12 7.64 -3.39
C LEU A 34 0.60 7.44 -3.49
N TRP A 35 0.01 6.74 -2.52
CA TRP A 35 -1.44 6.62 -2.40
C TRP A 35 -2.11 7.98 -2.29
N ARG A 36 -1.68 8.84 -1.36
CA ARG A 36 -2.24 10.19 -1.21
C ARG A 36 -2.16 10.98 -2.51
N LEU A 37 -1.02 10.96 -3.20
CA LEU A 37 -0.83 11.64 -4.48
C LEU A 37 -1.83 11.14 -5.52
N PHE A 38 -1.93 9.81 -5.72
CA PHE A 38 -2.86 9.23 -6.66
C PHE A 38 -4.32 9.61 -6.36
N LEU A 39 -4.72 9.51 -5.09
CA LEU A 39 -6.09 9.80 -4.66
C LEU A 39 -6.43 11.28 -4.85
N CYS A 40 -5.50 12.19 -4.53
CA CYS A 40 -5.65 13.61 -4.79
C CYS A 40 -5.81 13.89 -6.29
N LEU A 41 -4.97 13.29 -7.14
CA LEU A 41 -5.05 13.44 -8.59
C LEU A 41 -6.39 12.91 -9.17
N LYS A 42 -6.99 11.91 -8.52
CA LYS A 42 -8.28 11.34 -8.93
C LYS A 42 -9.48 11.93 -8.19
N ASN A 43 -9.27 12.87 -7.25
CA ASN A 43 -10.30 13.41 -6.35
C ASN A 43 -11.09 12.29 -5.62
N ILE A 44 -10.39 11.26 -5.15
CA ILE A 44 -11.00 10.11 -4.48
C ILE A 44 -10.80 10.23 -2.98
N SER A 45 -11.89 10.40 -2.23
CA SER A 45 -11.86 10.20 -0.77
C SER A 45 -11.74 8.69 -0.47
N TRP A 46 -10.59 8.25 0.03
CA TRP A 46 -10.33 6.87 0.46
C TRP A 46 -9.55 6.87 1.76
N SER A 47 -10.02 6.08 2.73
CA SER A 47 -9.38 5.89 4.03
C SER A 47 -8.49 4.67 3.97
N MET A 48 -7.23 4.81 4.37
CA MET A 48 -6.27 3.71 4.39
C MET A 48 -6.69 2.66 5.43
N PRO A 49 -6.95 1.40 5.05
CA PRO A 49 -7.35 0.35 6.00
C PRO A 49 -6.15 -0.29 6.69
N GLY A 50 -6.39 -1.10 7.72
CA GLY A 50 -5.33 -1.74 8.52
C GLY A 50 -4.79 -3.05 7.95
N LYS A 51 -5.50 -3.65 6.98
CA LYS A 51 -5.12 -4.92 6.35
C LYS A 51 -5.14 -4.83 4.83
N ILE A 52 -4.29 -5.62 4.19
CA ILE A 52 -4.19 -5.67 2.71
C ILE A 52 -5.49 -6.14 2.09
N ALA A 53 -6.14 -7.16 2.67
CA ALA A 53 -7.43 -7.65 2.17
C ALA A 53 -8.51 -6.56 2.19
N GLU A 54 -8.57 -5.74 3.25
CA GLU A 54 -9.49 -4.62 3.38
C GLU A 54 -9.15 -3.49 2.37
N ALA A 55 -7.85 -3.27 2.10
CA ALA A 55 -7.38 -2.33 1.08
C ALA A 55 -7.86 -2.75 -0.32
N LEU A 56 -7.63 -4.01 -0.69
CA LEU A 56 -8.02 -4.54 -1.99
C LEU A 56 -9.54 -4.59 -2.16
N HIS A 57 -10.27 -4.97 -1.11
CA HIS A 57 -11.73 -5.01 -1.14
C HIS A 57 -12.33 -3.61 -1.33
N SER A 58 -11.95 -2.65 -0.47
CA SER A 58 -12.45 -1.27 -0.57
C SER A 58 -12.03 -0.58 -1.88
N TRP A 59 -10.85 -0.93 -2.41
CA TRP A 59 -10.41 -0.48 -3.71
C TRP A 59 -11.31 -1.01 -4.82
N GLU A 60 -11.59 -2.32 -4.84
CA GLU A 60 -12.46 -2.93 -5.83
C GLU A 60 -13.88 -2.33 -5.80
N GLU A 61 -14.44 -2.10 -4.61
CA GLU A 61 -15.75 -1.45 -4.43
C GLU A 61 -15.79 -0.04 -5.02
N LYS A 62 -14.76 0.78 -4.72
CA LYS A 62 -14.60 2.11 -5.34
C LYS A 62 -14.50 2.06 -6.86
N GLY A 63 -13.95 0.97 -7.40
CA GLY A 63 -13.70 0.75 -8.82
C GLY A 63 -14.88 0.24 -9.63
N VAL A 64 -16.01 -0.12 -9.00
CA VAL A 64 -17.18 -0.70 -9.70
C VAL A 64 -17.69 0.21 -10.82
N HIS A 65 -17.58 1.54 -10.63
CA HIS A 65 -18.01 2.54 -11.60
C HIS A 65 -16.87 3.14 -12.44
N ALA A 66 -15.65 2.57 -12.36
CA ALA A 66 -14.53 3.07 -13.13
C ALA A 66 -14.73 2.79 -14.63
N LYS A 67 -14.50 3.81 -15.48
CA LYS A 67 -14.62 3.69 -16.94
C LYS A 67 -13.76 2.57 -17.52
N ASN A 68 -12.58 2.32 -16.93
CA ASN A 68 -11.71 1.20 -17.29
C ASN A 68 -11.30 0.45 -16.03
N ARG A 69 -11.96 -0.68 -15.79
CA ARG A 69 -11.75 -1.50 -14.59
C ARG A 69 -10.38 -2.19 -14.55
N ASN A 70 -9.77 -2.47 -15.71
CA ASN A 70 -8.43 -3.06 -15.76
C ASN A 70 -7.37 -2.04 -15.28
N ASN A 71 -7.49 -0.80 -15.74
CA ASN A 71 -6.62 0.29 -15.27
C ASN A 71 -6.86 0.61 -13.80
N TRP A 72 -8.07 0.38 -13.28
CA TRP A 72 -8.33 0.54 -11.86
C TRP A 72 -7.63 -0.54 -11.02
N ARG A 73 -7.72 -1.80 -11.44
CA ARG A 73 -7.16 -2.95 -10.72
C ARG A 73 -5.62 -2.98 -10.67
N ILE A 74 -4.94 -2.34 -11.62
CA ILE A 74 -3.48 -2.29 -11.63
C ILE A 74 -2.89 -1.25 -10.67
N VAL A 75 -3.69 -0.27 -10.20
CA VAL A 75 -3.19 0.84 -9.36
C VAL A 75 -2.55 0.35 -8.06
N PRO A 76 -3.17 -0.53 -7.24
CA PRO A 76 -2.52 -1.02 -6.03
C PRO A 76 -1.17 -1.67 -6.36
N ALA A 77 -1.13 -2.47 -7.42
CA ALA A 77 0.06 -3.17 -7.90
C ALA A 77 1.15 -2.26 -8.48
N SER A 78 0.81 -1.01 -8.80
CA SER A 78 1.75 -0.01 -9.34
C SER A 78 2.26 0.96 -8.28
N ILE A 79 1.60 1.02 -7.12
CA ILE A 79 1.99 1.87 -6.00
C ILE A 79 2.92 1.12 -5.04
N TRP A 80 2.80 -0.21 -4.94
CA TRP A 80 3.81 -1.06 -4.31
C TRP A 80 4.91 -1.43 -5.32
#